data_AF-A0A4R1FH72-F1
#
_entry.id   AF-A0A4R1FH72-F1
#
_cell.length_a   1.000
_cell.length_b   1.000
_cell.length_c   1.000
_cell.angle_alpha   90.00
_cell.angle_beta   90.00
_cell.angle_gamma   90.00
#
_symmetry.space_group_name_H-M   'P 1'
#
loop_
_entity.id
_entity.type
_entity.pdbx_description
1 polymer ?
#
loop_
_entity_poly.entity_id
_entity_poly.type
_entity_poly.pdbx_seq_one_letter_code
_entity_poly.pdbx_strand_id
1 'polypeptide(L)'
;MTTAVGTPGSAITQRVHSLNRPNMVSVGTIIWLSSELMFFAGLFAMYFVARAQAHGHWPPEPTELNMKLAIPVTAVLIASSFTCQMGVFAAEKGDVFGLRRWYSITLLMGAFFVAGQGYEYYHLVEEGTSIAGSSYGSVFYITTGFHGLHVIGGLIAFVFLLIRTTLSKFTPAQATAAIVVSYYWHFVDIVWIGLFATIYFVR
;
A
#
# COMPACT_ATOMS: atom_id res chain seq x y z
N MET A 1 25.60 -2.72 42.74
CA MET A 1 24.92 -2.34 41.48
C MET A 1 24.43 -0.91 41.62
N THR A 2 25.11 0.03 40.97
CA THR A 2 24.67 1.43 40.87
C THR A 2 23.46 1.49 39.96
N THR A 3 22.31 1.90 40.50
CA THR A 3 21.10 2.18 39.72
C THR A 3 21.42 3.26 38.69
N ALA A 4 21.23 2.96 37.41
CA ALA A 4 21.39 3.95 36.34
C ALA A 4 20.49 5.17 36.63
N VAL A 5 21.06 6.37 36.61
CA VAL A 5 20.37 7.67 36.79
C VAL A 5 19.60 8.06 35.52
N GLY A 6 19.00 7.08 34.85
CA GLY A 6 18.16 7.24 33.68
C GLY A 6 16.86 6.51 33.93
N THR A 7 15.79 7.25 34.23
CA THR A 7 14.44 6.73 34.43
C THR A 7 14.06 5.78 33.28
N PRO A 8 13.88 4.46 33.51
CA PRO A 8 13.76 3.50 32.42
C PRO A 8 12.31 3.40 31.95
N GLY A 9 11.95 4.26 31.00
CA GLY A 9 10.73 4.17 30.19
C GLY A 9 11.02 3.66 28.78
N SER A 10 11.75 2.55 28.65
CA SER A 10 12.29 1.98 27.40
C SER A 10 13.41 2.80 26.74
N ALA A 11 14.33 2.13 26.05
CA ALA A 11 15.42 2.76 25.29
C ALA A 11 14.94 3.65 24.13
N ILE A 12 13.64 3.61 23.80
CA ILE A 12 13.02 4.52 22.83
C ILE A 12 12.62 5.80 23.56
N THR A 13 13.59 6.70 23.71
CA THR A 13 13.35 8.03 24.28
C THR A 13 12.67 8.92 23.24
N GLN A 14 11.35 8.85 23.13
CA GLN A 14 10.57 9.99 22.66
C GLN A 14 10.06 10.69 23.93
N ARG A 15 10.71 11.82 24.28
CA ARG A 15 10.08 12.81 25.16
C ARG A 15 8.70 13.09 24.57
N VAL A 16 7.66 12.88 25.36
CA VAL A 16 6.32 13.37 25.01
C VAL A 16 6.43 14.88 24.89
N HIS A 17 6.47 15.37 23.65
CA HIS A 17 6.32 16.79 23.29
C HIS A 17 5.03 16.92 22.47
N SER A 18 3.93 16.41 23.02
CA SER A 18 2.60 16.64 22.48
C SER A 18 2.11 17.99 22.98
N LEU A 19 1.92 18.93 22.06
CA LEU A 19 0.81 19.90 21.98
C LEU A 19 1.11 21.01 20.96
N ASN A 20 2.38 21.30 20.63
CA ASN A 20 2.74 22.46 19.79
C ASN A 20 3.83 22.20 18.73
N ARG A 21 4.19 20.94 18.45
CA ARG A 21 5.13 20.58 17.38
C ARG A 21 4.55 19.44 16.53
N PRO A 22 4.65 19.52 15.18
CA PRO A 22 4.21 18.46 14.31
C PRO A 22 5.08 17.20 14.51
N ASN A 23 4.47 16.03 14.38
CA ASN A 23 5.17 14.75 14.51
C ASN A 23 6.13 14.56 13.33
N MET A 24 7.43 14.53 13.60
CA MET A 24 8.45 14.49 12.55
C MET A 24 8.36 13.24 11.67
N VAL A 25 8.01 12.08 12.23
CA VAL A 25 7.88 10.84 11.45
C VAL A 25 6.69 10.95 10.51
N SER A 26 5.56 11.49 10.99
CA SER A 26 4.38 11.71 10.15
C SER A 26 4.63 12.69 9.01
N VAL A 27 5.28 13.82 9.30
CA VAL A 27 5.64 14.81 8.26
C VAL A 27 6.62 14.21 7.25
N GLY A 28 7.66 13.51 7.73
CA GLY A 28 8.63 12.85 6.86
C GLY A 28 7.97 11.82 5.94
N THR A 29 7.06 11.00 6.47
CA THR A 29 6.28 10.05 5.67
C THR A 29 5.44 10.78 4.62
N ILE A 30 4.72 11.85 4.95
CA ILE A 30 3.89 12.59 3.97
C ILE A 30 4.72 13.17 2.83
N ILE A 31 5.90 13.73 3.14
CA ILE A 31 6.80 14.28 2.11
C ILE A 31 7.31 13.15 1.21
N TRP A 32 7.70 12.01 1.80
CA TRP A 32 8.11 10.85 1.02
C TRP A 32 6.97 10.28 0.16
N LEU A 33 5.73 10.18 0.69
CA LEU A 33 4.56 9.80 -0.10
C LEU A 33 4.31 10.74 -1.27
N SER A 34 4.59 12.04 -1.10
CA SER A 34 4.53 13.01 -2.20
C SER A 34 5.56 12.71 -3.29
N SER A 35 6.76 12.23 -2.94
CA SER A 35 7.74 11.78 -3.95
C SER A 35 7.29 10.50 -4.67
N GLU A 36 6.69 9.54 -3.96
CA GLU A 36 6.11 8.34 -4.56
C GLU A 36 4.94 8.70 -5.50
N LEU A 37 4.16 9.73 -5.18
CA LEU A 37 3.12 10.24 -6.08
C LEU A 37 3.70 10.74 -7.40
N MET A 38 4.85 11.43 -7.37
CA MET A 38 5.53 11.87 -8.59
C MET A 38 6.11 10.68 -9.38
N PHE A 39 6.59 9.64 -8.69
CA PHE A 39 6.99 8.38 -9.33
C PHE A 39 5.81 7.75 -10.11
N PHE A 40 4.64 7.62 -9.47
CA PHE A 40 3.44 7.12 -10.15
C PHE A 40 2.95 8.05 -11.26
N ALA A 41 3.07 9.36 -11.11
CA ALA A 41 2.72 10.31 -12.17
C ALA A 41 3.53 10.05 -13.46
N GLY A 42 4.81 9.68 -13.33
CA GLY A 42 5.64 9.25 -14.46
C GLY A 42 5.12 7.96 -15.13
N LEU A 43 4.65 7.00 -14.34
CA LEU A 43 4.05 5.76 -14.87
C LEU A 43 2.71 6.02 -15.55
N PHE A 44 1.85 6.88 -14.98
CA PHE A 44 0.62 7.33 -15.63
C PHE A 44 0.91 8.05 -16.95
N ALA A 45 1.91 8.93 -16.99
CA ALA A 45 2.31 9.61 -18.22
C ALA A 45 2.75 8.61 -19.30
N MET A 46 3.53 7.58 -18.93
CA MET A 46 3.91 6.50 -19.84
C MET A 46 2.69 5.79 -20.42
N TYR A 47 1.70 5.43 -19.58
CA TYR A 47 0.45 4.80 -20.02
C TYR A 47 -0.35 5.71 -20.98
N PHE A 48 -0.59 6.97 -20.61
CA PHE A 48 -1.40 7.88 -21.42
C PHE A 48 -0.75 8.24 -22.76
N VAL A 49 0.58 8.34 -22.82
CA VAL A 49 1.29 8.56 -24.09
C VAL A 49 1.17 7.32 -24.99
N ALA A 50 1.40 6.11 -24.44
CA ALA A 50 1.24 4.88 -25.19
C ALA A 50 -0.20 4.70 -25.70
N ARG A 51 -1.19 5.06 -24.88
CA ARG A 51 -2.60 5.09 -25.25
C ARG A 51 -2.86 6.07 -26.40
N ALA A 52 -2.36 7.30 -26.30
CA ALA A 52 -2.57 8.32 -27.34
C ALA A 52 -1.94 7.94 -28.70
N GLN A 53 -0.87 7.15 -28.68
CA GLN A 53 -0.20 6.65 -29.89
C GLN A 53 -0.87 5.40 -30.48
N ALA A 54 -1.69 4.69 -29.70
CA ALA A 54 -2.36 3.49 -30.18
C ALA A 54 -3.53 3.86 -31.09
N HIS A 55 -3.46 3.43 -32.35
CA HIS A 55 -4.54 3.59 -33.32
C HIS A 55 -5.41 2.32 -33.33
N GLY A 56 -6.69 2.44 -32.95
CA GLY A 56 -7.66 1.33 -32.96
C GLY A 56 -8.17 0.91 -31.58
N HIS A 57 -8.49 -0.37 -31.42
CA HIS A 57 -9.02 -0.92 -30.18
C HIS A 57 -7.93 -0.99 -29.10
N TRP A 58 -8.28 -0.56 -27.88
CA TRP A 58 -7.41 -0.58 -26.71
C TRP A 58 -8.24 -1.08 -25.53
N PRO A 59 -7.86 -2.19 -24.88
CA PRO A 59 -6.65 -3.00 -25.11
C PRO A 59 -6.59 -3.70 -26.49
N PRO A 60 -5.41 -3.92 -27.09
CA PRO A 60 -5.29 -4.69 -28.33
C PRO A 60 -5.53 -6.19 -28.08
N GLU A 61 -6.11 -6.88 -29.06
CA GLU A 61 -6.14 -8.36 -29.08
C GLU A 61 -4.71 -8.92 -28.94
N PRO A 62 -4.47 -9.99 -28.15
CA PRO A 62 -5.43 -10.89 -27.50
C PRO A 62 -5.81 -10.48 -26.05
N THR A 63 -5.58 -9.23 -25.65
CA THR A 63 -5.71 -8.83 -24.23
C THR A 63 -7.17 -8.72 -23.80
N GLU A 64 -7.65 -9.71 -23.05
CA GLU A 64 -8.99 -9.70 -22.44
C GLU A 64 -8.89 -9.46 -20.93
N LEU A 65 -9.26 -8.25 -20.50
CA LEU A 65 -9.20 -7.88 -19.08
C LEU A 65 -10.35 -8.53 -18.30
N ASN A 66 -10.02 -9.35 -17.30
CA ASN A 66 -11.04 -10.06 -16.53
C ASN A 66 -11.64 -9.16 -15.43
N MET A 67 -12.62 -8.34 -15.81
CA MET A 67 -13.36 -7.49 -14.87
C MET A 67 -14.04 -8.27 -13.74
N LYS A 68 -14.44 -9.52 -13.97
CA LYS A 68 -15.12 -10.35 -12.95
C LYS A 68 -14.18 -10.71 -11.80
N LEU A 69 -12.88 -10.80 -12.06
CA LEU A 69 -11.87 -11.00 -11.03
C LEU A 69 -11.36 -9.66 -10.49
N ALA A 70 -11.11 -8.69 -11.36
CA ALA A 70 -10.50 -7.41 -11.00
C ALA A 70 -11.37 -6.53 -10.07
N ILE A 71 -12.70 -6.57 -10.23
CA ILE A 71 -13.63 -5.79 -9.39
C ILE A 71 -13.64 -6.31 -7.94
N PRO A 72 -13.88 -7.61 -7.67
CA PRO A 72 -13.83 -8.14 -6.31
C PRO A 72 -12.50 -7.91 -5.58
N VAL A 73 -11.36 -8.13 -6.25
CA VAL A 73 -10.04 -7.94 -5.60
C VAL A 73 -9.81 -6.47 -5.25
N THR A 74 -10.24 -5.54 -6.11
CA THR A 74 -10.16 -4.11 -5.85
C THR A 74 -11.10 -3.70 -4.71
N ALA A 75 -12.32 -4.25 -4.66
CA ALA A 75 -13.24 -4.01 -3.56
C ALA A 75 -12.67 -4.50 -2.21
N VAL A 76 -11.98 -5.64 -2.21
CA VAL A 76 -11.27 -6.14 -1.01
C VAL A 76 -10.14 -5.18 -0.60
N LEU A 77 -9.35 -4.66 -1.55
CA LEU A 77 -8.28 -3.71 -1.22
C LEU A 77 -8.84 -2.43 -0.59
N ILE A 78 -9.89 -1.85 -1.18
CA ILE A 78 -10.54 -0.64 -0.66
C ILE A 78 -11.16 -0.93 0.73
N ALA A 79 -11.80 -2.09 0.90
CA ALA A 79 -12.32 -2.52 2.20
C ALA A 79 -11.19 -2.66 3.25
N SER A 80 -9.99 -3.08 2.83
CA SER A 80 -8.82 -3.21 3.71
C SER A 80 -8.30 -1.86 4.22
N SER A 81 -8.51 -0.77 3.48
CA SER A 81 -8.24 0.60 3.98
C SER A 81 -9.10 0.89 5.21
N PHE A 82 -10.40 0.59 5.17
CA PHE A 82 -11.26 0.81 6.33
C PHE A 82 -10.82 -0.02 7.55
N THR A 83 -10.43 -1.28 7.35
CA THR A 83 -9.90 -2.10 8.46
C THR A 83 -8.58 -1.55 9.00
N CYS A 84 -7.72 -1.00 8.13
CA CYS A 84 -6.48 -0.34 8.54
C CYS A 84 -6.77 0.88 9.43
N GLN A 85 -7.71 1.73 9.03
CA GLN A 85 -8.08 2.91 9.80
C GLN A 85 -8.68 2.55 11.17
N MET A 86 -9.47 1.48 11.25
CA MET A 86 -9.96 0.95 12.53
C MET A 86 -8.82 0.50 13.45
N GLY A 87 -7.73 -0.04 12.88
CA GLY A 87 -6.51 -0.35 13.62
C GLY A 87 -5.81 0.89 14.18
N VAL A 88 -5.75 1.99 13.42
CA VAL A 88 -5.22 3.27 13.91
C VAL A 88 -6.05 3.81 15.08
N PHE A 89 -7.37 3.79 14.99
CA PHE A 89 -8.22 4.22 16.10
C PHE A 89 -8.02 3.38 17.37
N ALA A 90 -7.71 2.09 17.24
CA ALA A 90 -7.30 1.27 18.38
C ALA A 90 -5.91 1.67 18.91
N ALA A 91 -4.96 1.98 18.03
CA ALA A 91 -3.63 2.45 18.41
C ALA A 91 -3.65 3.77 19.18
N GLU A 92 -4.49 4.73 18.76
CA GLU A 92 -4.67 6.03 19.43
C GLU A 92 -5.25 5.88 20.84
N LYS A 93 -6.12 4.88 21.04
CA LYS A 93 -6.68 4.52 22.36
C LYS A 93 -5.70 3.73 23.23
N GLY A 94 -4.54 3.35 22.71
CA GLY A 94 -3.56 2.51 23.41
C GLY A 94 -3.90 1.02 23.42
N ASP A 95 -4.92 0.57 22.68
CA ASP A 95 -5.32 -0.83 22.59
C ASP A 95 -4.48 -1.58 21.56
N VAL A 96 -3.43 -2.24 22.06
CA VAL A 96 -2.50 -3.03 21.27
C VAL A 96 -3.16 -4.27 20.65
N PHE A 97 -4.11 -4.88 21.35
CA PHE A 97 -4.78 -6.08 20.86
C PHE A 97 -5.74 -5.72 19.73
N GLY A 98 -6.48 -4.62 19.88
CA GLY A 98 -7.28 -4.04 18.82
C GLY A 98 -6.44 -3.71 17.58
N LEU A 99 -5.31 -3.00 17.75
CA LEU A 99 -4.39 -2.69 16.66
C LEU A 99 -3.93 -3.97 15.92
N ARG A 100 -3.44 -4.96 16.67
CA ARG A 100 -2.95 -6.22 16.06
C ARG A 100 -4.03 -6.97 15.31
N ARG A 101 -5.25 -7.04 15.86
CA ARG A 101 -6.38 -7.72 15.21
C ARG A 101 -6.72 -7.06 13.87
N TRP A 102 -6.90 -5.75 13.87
CA TRP A 102 -7.27 -5.02 12.65
C TRP A 102 -6.16 -5.05 11.61
N TYR A 103 -4.90 -4.86 12.00
CA TYR A 103 -3.77 -4.92 11.07
C TYR A 103 -3.52 -6.33 10.53
N SER A 104 -3.83 -7.38 11.29
CA SER A 104 -3.79 -8.76 10.79
C SER A 104 -4.86 -9.00 9.72
N ILE A 105 -6.07 -8.46 9.90
CA ILE A 105 -7.14 -8.52 8.90
C ILE A 105 -6.72 -7.76 7.63
N THR A 106 -6.21 -6.52 7.77
CA THR A 106 -5.70 -5.74 6.63
C THR A 106 -4.59 -6.48 5.88
N LEU A 107 -3.65 -7.10 6.60
CA LEU A 107 -2.58 -7.90 6.00
C LEU A 107 -3.12 -9.08 5.19
N LEU A 108 -4.10 -9.82 5.71
CA LEU A 108 -4.70 -10.94 4.99
C LEU A 108 -5.45 -10.48 3.74
N MET A 109 -6.19 -9.38 3.83
CA MET A 109 -6.91 -8.80 2.69
C MET A 109 -5.94 -8.26 1.61
N GLY A 110 -4.84 -7.61 2.02
CA GLY A 110 -3.81 -7.17 1.10
C GLY A 110 -3.04 -8.34 0.46
N ALA A 111 -2.77 -9.42 1.21
CA ALA A 111 -2.17 -10.63 0.66
C ALA A 111 -3.09 -11.31 -0.36
N PHE A 112 -4.40 -11.33 -0.09
CA PHE A 112 -5.41 -11.80 -1.06
C PHE A 112 -5.41 -10.96 -2.34
N PHE A 113 -5.30 -9.63 -2.22
CA PHE A 113 -5.17 -8.75 -3.39
C PHE A 113 -3.92 -9.07 -4.22
N VAL A 114 -2.75 -9.22 -3.59
CA VAL A 114 -1.50 -9.56 -4.30
C VAL A 114 -1.61 -10.92 -5.00
N ALA A 115 -2.21 -11.91 -4.35
CA ALA A 115 -2.45 -13.22 -4.95
C ALA A 115 -3.41 -13.14 -6.15
N GLY A 116 -4.50 -12.39 -6.02
CA GLY A 116 -5.44 -12.15 -7.11
C GLY A 116 -4.79 -11.44 -8.31
N GLN A 117 -3.96 -10.44 -8.04
CA GLN A 117 -3.21 -9.72 -9.07
C GLN A 117 -2.18 -10.61 -9.76
N GLY A 118 -1.48 -11.47 -9.00
CA GLY A 118 -0.57 -12.46 -9.57
C GLY A 118 -1.27 -13.50 -10.44
N TYR A 119 -2.48 -13.91 -10.06
CA TYR A 119 -3.30 -14.80 -10.88
C TYR A 119 -3.75 -14.13 -12.18
N GLU A 120 -4.18 -12.86 -12.13
CA GLU A 120 -4.52 -12.08 -13.34
C GLU A 120 -3.31 -11.98 -14.28
N TYR A 121 -2.11 -11.71 -13.77
CA TYR A 121 -0.90 -11.67 -14.58
C TYR A 121 -0.58 -13.02 -15.22
N TYR A 122 -0.72 -14.12 -14.47
CA TYR A 122 -0.49 -15.46 -15.03
C TYR A 122 -1.43 -15.74 -16.20
N HIS A 123 -2.72 -15.44 -16.02
CA HIS A 123 -3.73 -15.66 -17.05
C HIS A 123 -3.51 -14.78 -18.30
N LEU A 124 -3.22 -13.49 -18.12
CA LEU A 124 -2.96 -12.58 -19.23
C LEU A 124 -1.69 -12.93 -20.01
N VAL A 125 -0.64 -13.44 -19.34
CA VAL A 125 0.57 -13.92 -20.03
C VAL A 125 0.27 -15.20 -20.82
N GLU A 126 -0.55 -16.11 -20.28
CA GLU A 126 -0.97 -17.34 -20.97
C GLU A 126 -1.81 -17.06 -22.22
N GLU A 127 -2.68 -16.04 -22.16
CA GLU A 127 -3.48 -15.56 -23.30
C GLU A 127 -2.66 -14.81 -24.36
N GLY A 128 -1.37 -14.56 -24.10
CA GLY A 128 -0.42 -14.01 -25.07
C GLY A 128 -0.03 -12.55 -24.83
N THR A 129 -0.56 -11.89 -23.81
CA THR A 129 -0.16 -10.53 -23.43
C THR A 129 1.08 -10.58 -22.56
N SER A 130 2.24 -10.40 -23.18
CA SER A 130 3.53 -10.32 -22.50
C SER A 130 4.10 -8.90 -22.47
N ILE A 131 5.03 -8.63 -21.54
CA ILE A 131 5.72 -7.33 -21.42
C ILE A 131 6.41 -6.93 -22.73
N ALA A 132 7.03 -7.90 -23.42
CA ALA A 132 7.73 -7.66 -24.69
C ALA A 132 6.81 -7.79 -25.92
N GLY A 133 5.59 -8.31 -25.74
CA GLY A 133 4.69 -8.67 -26.84
C GLY A 133 3.86 -7.50 -27.37
N SER A 134 3.51 -6.52 -26.53
CA SER A 134 2.76 -5.34 -26.97
C SER A 134 3.09 -4.10 -26.14
N SER A 135 2.90 -2.92 -26.74
CA SER A 135 3.05 -1.64 -26.03
C SER A 135 2.09 -1.56 -24.85
N TYR A 136 0.85 -2.04 -25.01
CA TYR A 136 -0.14 -2.16 -23.95
C TYR A 136 0.35 -3.04 -22.81
N GLY A 137 0.77 -4.28 -23.11
CA GLY A 137 1.26 -5.23 -22.11
C GLY A 137 2.42 -4.64 -21.31
N SER A 138 3.38 -4.00 -21.99
CA SER A 138 4.51 -3.33 -21.34
C SER A 138 4.05 -2.26 -20.35
N VAL A 139 3.24 -1.28 -20.79
CA VAL A 139 2.79 -0.22 -19.88
C VAL A 139 1.85 -0.74 -18.79
N PHE A 140 1.03 -1.73 -19.08
CA PHE A 140 0.14 -2.37 -18.10
C PHE A 140 0.94 -3.05 -16.99
N TYR A 141 1.86 -3.97 -17.33
CA TYR A 141 2.63 -4.72 -16.35
C TYR A 141 3.63 -3.86 -15.59
N ILE A 142 4.25 -2.86 -16.23
CA ILE A 142 5.14 -1.94 -15.53
C ILE A 142 4.33 -1.12 -14.53
N THR A 143 3.23 -0.50 -14.95
CA THR A 143 2.46 0.39 -14.08
C THR A 143 1.81 -0.36 -12.92
N THR A 144 1.11 -1.46 -13.21
CA THR A 144 0.44 -2.27 -12.19
C THR A 144 1.42 -3.15 -11.39
N GLY A 145 2.53 -3.58 -11.99
CA GLY A 145 3.56 -4.37 -11.33
C GLY A 145 4.34 -3.55 -10.30
N PHE A 146 4.77 -2.34 -10.65
CA PHE A 146 5.37 -1.44 -9.66
C PHE A 146 4.40 -1.12 -8.53
N HIS A 147 3.11 -0.90 -8.84
CA HIS A 147 2.11 -0.79 -7.79
C HIS A 147 2.05 -2.04 -6.90
N GLY A 148 2.02 -3.24 -7.49
CA GLY A 148 2.07 -4.50 -6.74
C GLY A 148 3.29 -4.62 -5.84
N LEU A 149 4.47 -4.16 -6.29
CA LEU A 149 5.67 -4.09 -5.46
C LEU A 149 5.50 -3.14 -4.26
N HIS A 150 4.80 -2.01 -4.42
CA HIS A 150 4.49 -1.10 -3.32
C HIS A 150 3.53 -1.77 -2.31
N VAL A 151 2.50 -2.47 -2.80
CA VAL A 151 1.60 -3.24 -1.92
C VAL A 151 2.38 -4.29 -1.13
N ILE A 152 3.27 -5.04 -1.78
CA ILE A 152 4.13 -6.02 -1.10
C ILE A 152 5.04 -5.33 -0.06
N GLY A 153 5.63 -4.19 -0.39
CA GLY A 153 6.39 -3.37 0.55
C GLY A 153 5.57 -2.96 1.78
N GLY A 154 4.30 -2.60 1.57
CA GLY A 154 3.35 -2.31 2.65
C GLY A 154 3.02 -3.51 3.51
N LEU A 155 2.79 -4.68 2.90
CA LEU A 155 2.57 -5.93 3.64
C LEU A 155 3.77 -6.28 4.51
N ILE A 156 4.99 -6.12 3.98
CA ILE A 156 6.23 -6.30 4.73
C ILE A 156 6.25 -5.32 5.92
N ALA A 157 5.92 -4.04 5.71
CA ALA A 157 5.84 -3.05 6.79
C ALA A 157 4.81 -3.43 7.87
N PHE A 158 3.64 -3.98 7.48
CA PHE A 158 2.66 -4.50 8.45
C PHE A 158 3.21 -5.67 9.26
N VAL A 159 3.86 -6.65 8.61
CA VAL A 159 4.49 -7.79 9.31
C VAL A 159 5.52 -7.28 10.31
N PHE A 160 6.43 -6.39 9.90
CA PHE A 160 7.44 -5.81 10.78
C PHE A 160 6.80 -5.05 11.95
N LEU A 161 5.74 -4.28 11.71
CA LEU A 161 5.06 -3.55 12.76
C LEU A 161 4.35 -4.49 13.74
N LEU A 162 3.65 -5.51 13.25
CA LEU A 162 3.02 -6.53 14.08
C LEU A 162 4.05 -7.24 14.96
N ILE A 163 5.15 -7.72 14.40
CA ILE A 163 6.27 -8.32 15.15
C ILE A 163 6.78 -7.33 16.20
N ARG A 164 7.04 -6.08 15.82
CA ARG A 164 7.54 -5.05 16.74
C ARG A 164 6.58 -4.78 17.91
N THR A 165 5.27 -4.77 17.66
CA THR A 165 4.29 -4.60 18.75
C THR A 165 4.25 -5.80 19.69
N THR A 166 4.60 -7.01 19.24
CA THR A 166 4.66 -8.21 20.10
C THR A 166 5.91 -8.28 20.97
N LEU A 167 7.05 -7.79 20.47
CA LEU A 167 8.35 -7.90 21.15
C LEU A 167 8.65 -6.76 22.14
N SER A 168 7.87 -5.68 22.12
CA SER A 168 8.16 -4.48 22.91
C SER A 168 6.89 -3.88 23.50
N LYS A 169 7.02 -3.16 24.63
CA LYS A 169 5.90 -2.45 25.26
C LYS A 169 5.34 -1.40 24.30
N PHE A 170 4.02 -1.29 24.26
CA PHE A 170 3.36 -0.29 23.43
C PHE A 170 3.61 1.11 23.98
N THR A 171 4.28 1.93 23.19
CA THR A 171 4.61 3.31 23.51
C THR A 171 3.94 4.26 22.51
N PRO A 172 3.82 5.55 22.84
CA PRO A 172 3.35 6.56 21.87
C PRO A 172 4.17 6.59 20.57
N ALA A 173 5.45 6.18 20.62
CA ALA A 173 6.28 6.02 19.44
C ALA A 173 5.84 4.83 18.56
N GLN A 174 5.36 3.74 19.16
CA GLN A 174 4.75 2.63 18.40
C GLN A 174 3.39 3.03 17.82
N ALA A 175 2.59 3.81 18.53
CA ALA A 175 1.35 4.38 17.98
C ALA A 175 1.64 5.29 16.76
N THR A 176 2.66 6.15 16.86
CA THR A 176 3.14 6.95 15.72
C THR A 176 3.56 6.06 14.55
N ALA A 177 4.33 5.00 14.81
CA ALA A 177 4.73 4.05 13.77
C ALA A 177 3.52 3.39 13.09
N ALA A 178 2.48 3.02 13.86
CA ALA A 178 1.26 2.44 13.33
C ALA A 178 0.51 3.42 12.42
N ILE A 179 0.40 4.69 12.86
CA ILE A 179 -0.24 5.76 12.09
C ILE A 179 0.46 5.97 10.74
N VAL A 180 1.79 6.07 10.72
CA VAL A 180 2.50 6.34 9.47
C VAL A 180 2.49 5.17 8.49
N VAL A 181 2.50 3.93 8.99
CA VAL A 181 2.29 2.75 8.13
C VAL A 181 0.87 2.74 7.56
N SER A 182 -0.14 3.19 8.32
CA SER A 182 -1.50 3.36 7.81
C SER A 182 -1.56 4.41 6.70
N TYR A 183 -0.89 5.55 6.85
CA TYR A 183 -0.82 6.57 5.79
C TYR A 183 -0.24 6.02 4.50
N TYR A 184 0.83 5.23 4.59
CA TYR A 184 1.40 4.56 3.43
C TYR A 184 0.40 3.59 2.78
N TRP A 185 -0.28 2.75 3.57
CA TRP A 185 -1.25 1.80 3.02
C TRP A 185 -2.42 2.50 2.31
N HIS A 186 -2.98 3.54 2.93
CA HIS A 186 -4.03 4.34 2.30
C HIS A 186 -3.56 5.03 1.02
N PHE A 187 -2.33 5.54 1.00
CA PHE A 187 -1.76 6.13 -0.21
C PHE A 187 -1.68 5.10 -1.34
N VAL A 188 -1.18 3.91 -1.04
CA VAL A 188 -1.10 2.80 -2.02
C VAL A 188 -2.50 2.49 -2.55
N ASP A 189 -3.51 2.33 -1.68
CA ASP A 189 -4.90 2.07 -2.09
C ASP A 189 -5.49 3.20 -2.97
N ILE A 190 -5.24 4.47 -2.65
CA ILE A 190 -5.68 5.61 -3.48
C ILE A 190 -5.03 5.58 -4.87
N VAL A 191 -3.73 5.28 -4.95
CA VAL A 191 -3.04 5.11 -6.24
C VAL A 191 -3.66 3.95 -7.01
N TRP A 192 -4.02 2.85 -6.35
CA TRP A 192 -4.70 1.73 -6.99
C TRP A 192 -6.05 2.12 -7.58
N ILE A 193 -6.86 2.91 -6.86
CA ILE A 193 -8.14 3.41 -7.38
C ILE A 193 -7.91 4.21 -8.67
N GLY A 194 -6.89 5.07 -8.71
CA GLY A 194 -6.51 5.80 -9.92
C GLY A 194 -6.09 4.89 -11.06
N LEU A 195 -5.29 3.85 -10.77
CA LEU A 195 -4.84 2.86 -11.76
C LEU A 195 -6.01 2.02 -12.29
N PHE A 196 -6.84 1.51 -11.41
CA PHE A 196 -7.99 0.70 -11.74
C PHE A 196 -8.98 1.48 -12.60
N ALA A 197 -9.29 2.73 -12.22
CA ALA A 197 -10.11 3.64 -13.02
C ALA A 197 -9.50 3.87 -14.41
N THR A 198 -8.20 4.13 -14.49
CA THR A 198 -7.51 4.43 -15.75
C THR A 198 -7.50 3.21 -16.69
N ILE A 199 -7.11 2.04 -16.18
CA ILE A 199 -6.87 0.84 -17.00
C ILE A 199 -8.18 0.15 -17.40
N TYR A 200 -9.12 -0.01 -16.45
CA TYR A 200 -10.32 -0.82 -16.68
C TYR A 200 -11.51 0.00 -17.18
N PHE A 201 -11.66 1.26 -16.75
CA PHE A 201 -12.81 2.09 -17.12
C PHE A 201 -12.51 3.11 -18.22
N VAL A 202 -11.47 3.92 -18.06
CA VAL A 202 -11.14 4.98 -19.03
C VAL A 202 -10.56 4.38 -20.32
N ARG A 203 -9.79 3.29 -20.19
CA ARG A 203 -9.07 2.57 -21.26
C ARG A 203 -8.16 3.49 -22.04
#